data_AF-A0A959RN46-F1
#
_entry.id   AF-A0A959RN46-F1
#
_cell.length_a   1.000
_cell.length_b   1.000
_cell.length_c   1.000
_cell.angle_alpha   90.00
_cell.angle_beta   90.00
_cell.angle_gamma   90.00
#
_symmetry.space_group_name_H-M   'P 1'
#
loop_
_entity.id
_entity.type
_entity.pdbx_description
1 polymer ?
#
loop_
_entity_poly.entity_id
_entity_poly.type
_entity_poly.pdbx_seq_one_letter_code
_entity_poly.pdbx_strand_id
1 'polypeptide(L)'
;MNTSLKKESWPYTLVLFFLLPFALFIVALKKSNYSWAKNVVWAYIIFFGFTFVIYGTGSDSYQYWLDLKRMYDNNISFKELVSGFYYSSQNIDIFSSLLMFVVSKFTDSPKVLFAVFGFFFGFFYTRTIWLILHLNEYKFNLVHSFLMLCLALIVPFWYINGFRFWTASIIFIYSIVYFFYLKKHVKYIILLCLTPLMHFSFVFPLAIFFLYSFLG
;
A
#
# COMPACT_ATOMS: atom_id res chain seq x y z
N MET A 1 14.72 -17.02 17.01
CA MET A 1 14.97 -16.53 15.63
C MET A 1 16.05 -17.38 14.95
N ASN A 2 15.71 -18.59 14.48
CA ASN A 2 16.56 -19.39 13.60
C ASN A 2 15.67 -20.36 12.82
N THR A 3 15.20 -19.94 11.66
CA THR A 3 14.58 -20.84 10.68
C THR A 3 15.48 -20.81 9.45
N SER A 4 16.07 -21.96 9.13
CA SER A 4 16.84 -22.16 7.91
C SER A 4 15.91 -22.01 6.71
N LEU A 5 15.73 -20.77 6.25
CA LEU A 5 14.95 -20.43 5.08
C LEU A 5 15.59 -21.12 3.87
N LYS A 6 14.96 -22.19 3.38
CA LYS A 6 15.34 -22.86 2.12
C LYS A 6 15.45 -21.79 1.04
N LYS A 7 16.67 -21.64 0.51
CA LYS A 7 17.03 -20.63 -0.50
C LYS A 7 16.27 -20.94 -1.78
N GLU A 8 15.32 -20.09 -2.14
CA GLU A 8 14.59 -20.24 -3.39
C GLU A 8 15.46 -19.86 -4.59
N SER A 9 15.25 -20.58 -5.69
CA SER A 9 15.84 -20.28 -6.99
C SER A 9 14.99 -19.24 -7.71
N TRP A 10 15.22 -17.96 -7.38
CA TRP A 10 14.56 -16.78 -7.94
C TRP A 10 14.33 -16.79 -9.47
N PRO A 11 15.25 -17.29 -10.32
CA PRO A 11 15.03 -17.30 -11.77
C PRO A 11 13.78 -18.08 -12.20
N TYR A 12 13.54 -19.26 -11.61
CA TYR A 12 12.37 -20.07 -11.94
C TYR A 12 11.07 -19.43 -11.44
N THR A 13 11.11 -18.83 -10.24
CA THR A 13 9.98 -18.09 -9.67
C THR A 13 9.58 -16.91 -10.55
N LEU A 14 10.55 -16.19 -11.13
CA LEU A 14 10.30 -15.07 -12.04
C LEU A 14 9.68 -15.54 -13.37
N VAL A 15 10.24 -16.59 -13.99
CA VAL A 15 9.68 -17.16 -15.23
C VAL A 15 8.23 -17.63 -15.01
N LEU A 16 7.98 -18.33 -13.90
CA LEU A 16 6.63 -18.77 -13.54
C LEU A 16 5.68 -17.61 -13.28
N PHE A 17 6.16 -16.49 -12.71
CA PHE A 17 5.33 -15.32 -12.47
C PHE A 17 4.81 -14.71 -13.78
N PHE A 18 5.64 -14.60 -14.80
CA PHE A 18 5.23 -14.03 -16.09
C PHE A 18 4.31 -14.96 -16.89
N LEU A 19 4.42 -16.28 -16.72
CA LEU A 19 3.56 -17.25 -17.38
C LEU A 19 2.21 -17.42 -16.66
N LEU A 20 2.23 -17.51 -15.33
CA LEU A 20 1.07 -17.88 -14.50
C LEU A 20 1.06 -17.08 -13.18
N PRO A 21 0.87 -15.75 -13.22
CA PRO A 21 0.97 -14.89 -12.04
C PRO A 21 -0.03 -15.27 -10.94
N PHE A 22 -1.26 -15.66 -11.33
CA PHE A 22 -2.30 -16.05 -10.38
C PHE A 22 -1.99 -17.39 -9.69
N ALA A 23 -1.50 -18.39 -10.42
CA ALA A 23 -1.14 -19.68 -9.83
C ALA A 23 -0.01 -19.51 -8.81
N LEU A 24 1.01 -18.72 -9.16
CA LEU A 24 2.13 -18.43 -8.27
C LEU A 24 1.70 -17.61 -7.04
N PHE A 25 0.73 -16.70 -7.18
CA PHE A 25 0.08 -16.01 -6.06
C PHE A 25 -0.60 -17.00 -5.09
N ILE A 26 -1.38 -17.96 -5.59
CA ILE A 26 -2.00 -19.00 -4.74
C ILE A 26 -0.95 -19.87 -4.04
N VAL A 27 0.13 -20.22 -4.74
CA VAL A 27 1.25 -20.98 -4.14
C VAL A 27 1.93 -20.17 -3.04
N ALA A 28 2.15 -18.87 -3.24
CA ALA A 28 2.74 -17.99 -2.22
C ALA A 28 1.85 -17.86 -0.98
N LEU A 29 0.53 -17.74 -1.15
CA LEU A 29 -0.40 -17.73 -0.02
C LEU A 29 -0.35 -19.04 0.80
N LYS A 30 -0.29 -20.19 0.13
CA LYS A 30 -0.14 -21.51 0.79
C LYS A 30 1.22 -21.68 1.46
N LYS A 31 2.26 -21.01 0.96
CA LYS A 31 3.64 -21.04 1.48
C LYS A 31 3.98 -19.74 2.23
N SER A 32 3.04 -19.19 2.99
CA SER A 32 3.21 -17.92 3.72
C SER A 32 4.36 -17.90 4.72
N ASN A 33 4.75 -19.06 5.27
CA ASN A 33 5.90 -19.19 6.18
C ASN A 33 7.26 -18.93 5.51
N TYR A 34 7.31 -18.83 4.18
CA TYR A 34 8.54 -18.57 3.46
C TYR A 34 8.74 -17.07 3.19
N SER A 35 9.98 -16.60 3.32
CA SER A 35 10.32 -15.17 3.20
C SER A 35 10.09 -14.59 1.79
N TRP A 36 10.14 -15.41 0.75
CA TRP A 36 9.91 -15.01 -0.64
C TRP A 36 8.43 -14.82 -0.97
N ALA A 37 7.53 -15.51 -0.25
CA ALA A 37 6.11 -15.55 -0.58
C ALA A 37 5.46 -14.16 -0.51
N LYS A 38 5.87 -13.33 0.47
CA LYS A 38 5.41 -11.94 0.57
C LYS A 38 5.77 -11.09 -0.66
N ASN A 39 6.93 -11.34 -1.26
CA ASN A 39 7.40 -10.60 -2.42
C ASN A 39 6.67 -11.03 -3.69
N VAL A 40 6.31 -12.32 -3.80
CA VAL A 40 5.44 -12.82 -4.88
C VAL A 40 4.04 -12.23 -4.79
N VAL A 41 3.45 -12.20 -3.59
CA VAL A 41 2.14 -11.54 -3.38
C VAL A 41 2.23 -10.06 -3.73
N TRP A 42 3.32 -9.39 -3.36
CA TRP A 42 3.53 -7.98 -3.70
C TRP A 42 3.66 -7.76 -5.20
N ALA A 43 4.44 -8.59 -5.89
CA ALA A 43 4.54 -8.56 -7.35
C ALA A 43 3.18 -8.79 -8.01
N TYR A 44 2.37 -9.70 -7.47
CA TYR A 44 1.00 -9.92 -7.94
C TYR A 44 0.12 -8.69 -7.77
N ILE A 45 0.22 -7.93 -6.67
CA ILE A 45 -0.53 -6.68 -6.48
C ILE A 45 -0.09 -5.60 -7.48
N ILE A 46 1.20 -5.52 -7.81
CA ILE A 46 1.71 -4.63 -8.87
C ILE A 46 1.11 -5.03 -10.21
N PHE A 47 1.15 -6.31 -10.55
CA PHE A 47 0.55 -6.86 -11.77
C PHE A 47 -0.96 -6.59 -11.84
N PHE A 48 -1.67 -6.81 -10.73
CA PHE A 48 -3.09 -6.48 -10.61
C PHE A 48 -3.35 -5.01 -10.93
N GLY A 49 -2.57 -4.10 -10.34
CA GLY A 49 -2.61 -2.67 -10.65
C GLY A 49 -2.36 -2.37 -12.13
N PHE A 50 -1.37 -3.02 -12.75
CA PHE A 50 -1.10 -2.87 -14.19
C PHE A 50 -2.29 -3.29 -15.07
N THR A 51 -3.00 -4.34 -14.66
CA THR A 51 -4.19 -4.86 -15.37
C THR A 51 -5.49 -4.20 -14.91
N PHE A 52 -5.43 -3.22 -14.00
CA PHE A 52 -6.62 -2.64 -13.38
C PHE A 52 -7.50 -1.92 -14.41
N VAL A 53 -8.79 -2.24 -14.42
CA VAL A 53 -9.78 -1.64 -15.31
C VAL A 53 -10.48 -0.50 -14.59
N ILE A 54 -10.39 0.71 -15.14
CA ILE A 54 -11.13 1.86 -14.66
C ILE A 54 -12.58 1.75 -15.14
N TYR A 55 -13.53 1.72 -14.21
CA TYR A 55 -14.95 1.65 -14.51
C TYR A 55 -15.67 2.87 -13.96
N GLY A 56 -16.47 3.53 -14.81
CA GLY A 56 -17.29 4.69 -14.46
C GLY A 56 -16.49 6.00 -14.38
N THR A 57 -17.09 7.09 -14.86
CA THR A 57 -16.47 8.44 -14.88
C THR A 57 -16.51 9.15 -13.53
N GLY A 58 -17.27 8.62 -12.56
CA GLY A 58 -17.37 9.16 -11.20
C GLY A 58 -16.45 8.50 -10.18
N SER A 59 -15.60 7.54 -10.58
CA SER A 59 -14.71 6.84 -9.65
C SER A 59 -13.45 7.66 -9.34
N ASP A 60 -12.89 7.47 -8.15
CA ASP A 60 -11.55 7.98 -7.79
C ASP A 60 -10.50 7.54 -8.81
N SER A 61 -10.60 6.30 -9.31
CA SER A 61 -9.67 5.76 -10.29
C SER A 61 -9.70 6.50 -11.64
N TYR A 62 -10.87 6.98 -12.05
CA TYR A 62 -11.02 7.81 -13.23
C TYR A 62 -10.42 9.20 -13.02
N GLN A 63 -10.63 9.80 -11.84
CA GLN A 63 -10.03 11.09 -11.51
C GLN A 63 -8.50 11.02 -11.48
N TYR A 64 -7.91 9.97 -10.92
CA TYR A 64 -6.45 9.76 -10.96
C TYR A 64 -5.90 9.70 -12.37
N TRP A 65 -6.62 9.04 -13.28
CA TRP A 65 -6.23 9.01 -14.68
C TRP A 65 -6.31 10.39 -15.33
N LEU A 66 -7.40 11.14 -15.10
CA LEU A 66 -7.54 12.50 -15.63
C LEU A 66 -6.46 13.44 -15.11
N ASP A 67 -6.14 13.37 -13.81
CA ASP A 67 -5.08 14.18 -13.20
C ASP A 67 -3.72 13.84 -13.80
N LEU A 68 -3.39 12.55 -13.95
CA LEU A 68 -2.18 12.09 -14.61
C LEU A 68 -2.09 12.63 -16.04
N LYS A 69 -3.17 12.45 -16.81
CA LYS A 69 -3.23 12.89 -18.21
C LYS A 69 -3.07 14.40 -18.32
N ARG A 70 -3.75 15.18 -17.47
CA ARG A 70 -3.60 16.63 -17.39
C ARG A 70 -2.16 17.03 -17.08
N MET A 71 -1.51 16.35 -16.13
CA MET A 71 -0.11 16.64 -15.78
C MET A 71 0.86 16.31 -16.92
N TYR A 72 0.60 15.24 -17.66
CA TYR A 72 1.38 14.81 -18.82
C TYR A 72 1.20 15.80 -19.98
N ASP A 73 -0.04 16.05 -20.40
CA ASP A 73 -0.39 16.87 -21.57
C ASP A 73 0.08 18.33 -21.42
N ASN A 74 -0.05 18.90 -20.21
CA ASN A 74 0.36 20.28 -19.93
C ASN A 74 1.82 20.39 -19.46
N ASN A 75 2.54 19.26 -19.36
CA ASN A 75 3.91 19.19 -18.84
C ASN A 75 4.12 20.00 -17.55
N ILE A 76 3.20 19.85 -16.59
CA ILE A 76 3.17 20.63 -15.34
C ILE A 76 4.54 20.61 -14.65
N SER A 77 5.07 21.77 -14.28
CA SER A 77 6.35 21.89 -13.56
C SER A 77 6.19 21.59 -12.07
N PHE A 78 7.31 21.30 -11.39
CA PHE A 78 7.29 21.07 -9.93
C PHE A 78 6.78 22.30 -9.16
N LYS A 79 7.14 23.51 -9.62
CA LYS A 79 6.66 24.76 -9.02
C LYS A 79 5.15 24.91 -9.14
N GLU A 80 4.58 24.57 -10.30
CA GLU A 80 3.14 24.59 -10.52
C GLU A 80 2.43 23.54 -9.65
N LEU A 81 2.96 22.32 -9.55
CA LEU A 81 2.43 21.29 -8.65
C LEU A 81 2.35 21.80 -7.20
N VAL A 82 3.48 22.32 -6.68
CA VAL A 82 3.56 22.85 -5.31
C VAL A 82 2.61 24.02 -5.12
N SER A 83 2.52 24.93 -6.09
CA SER A 83 1.56 26.04 -6.04
C SER A 83 0.12 25.53 -5.97
N GLY A 84 -0.20 24.45 -6.67
CA GLY A 84 -1.51 23.81 -6.65
C GLY A 84 -1.94 23.36 -5.25
N PHE A 85 -1.00 22.90 -4.41
CA PHE A 85 -1.31 22.52 -3.03
C PHE A 85 -1.74 23.69 -2.14
N TYR A 86 -1.28 24.91 -2.42
CA TYR A 86 -1.63 26.10 -1.65
C TYR A 86 -2.97 26.72 -2.11
N TYR A 87 -3.25 26.70 -3.41
CA TYR A 87 -4.41 27.38 -3.99
C TYR A 87 -5.65 26.51 -4.13
N SER A 88 -5.52 25.17 -4.14
CA SER A 88 -6.65 24.26 -4.24
C SER A 88 -6.91 23.55 -2.90
N SER A 89 -8.01 23.89 -2.24
CA SER A 89 -8.48 23.24 -1.00
C SER A 89 -8.84 21.75 -1.17
N GLN A 90 -8.80 21.23 -2.41
CA GLN A 90 -9.15 19.86 -2.75
C GLN A 90 -7.93 18.92 -2.88
N ASN A 91 -6.71 19.45 -3.01
CA ASN A 91 -5.48 18.65 -3.17
C ASN A 91 -4.67 18.55 -1.87
N ILE A 92 -5.30 18.10 -0.80
CA ILE A 92 -4.64 17.96 0.50
C ILE A 92 -3.74 16.70 0.54
N ASP A 93 -3.95 15.75 -0.37
CA ASP A 93 -3.30 14.43 -0.37
C ASP A 93 -1.98 14.43 -1.17
N ILE A 94 -0.96 15.06 -0.59
CA ILE A 94 0.34 15.38 -1.19
C ILE A 94 1.02 14.16 -1.85
N PHE A 95 1.03 13.00 -1.19
CA PHE A 95 1.78 11.85 -1.69
C PHE A 95 1.25 11.33 -3.03
N SER A 96 -0.08 11.24 -3.17
CA SER A 96 -0.69 10.75 -4.41
C SER A 96 -0.45 11.69 -5.59
N SER A 97 -0.54 13.01 -5.36
CA SER A 97 -0.24 14.03 -6.37
C SER A 97 1.23 14.02 -6.78
N LEU A 98 2.14 13.82 -5.83
CA LEU A 98 3.58 13.70 -6.14
C LEU A 98 3.87 12.45 -6.98
N LEU A 99 3.25 11.30 -6.65
CA LEU A 99 3.41 10.09 -7.46
C LEU A 99 2.88 10.28 -8.89
N MET A 100 1.67 10.85 -9.04
CA MET A 100 1.11 11.15 -10.35
C MET A 100 2.00 12.11 -11.14
N PHE A 101 2.56 13.13 -10.49
CA PHE A 101 3.51 14.05 -11.11
C PHE A 101 4.77 13.35 -11.60
N VAL A 102 5.36 12.44 -10.79
CA VAL A 102 6.55 11.70 -11.21
C VAL A 102 6.22 10.80 -12.40
N VAL A 103 5.10 10.07 -12.36
CA VAL A 103 4.68 9.18 -13.45
C VAL A 103 4.38 9.97 -14.73
N SER A 104 3.76 11.15 -14.62
CA SER A 104 3.44 12.02 -15.76
C SER A 104 4.66 12.59 -16.46
N LYS A 105 5.87 12.49 -15.89
CA LYS A 105 7.11 12.80 -16.61
C LYS A 105 7.51 11.72 -17.62
N PHE A 106 6.92 10.53 -17.53
CA PHE A 106 7.26 9.40 -18.38
C PHE A 106 6.06 8.91 -19.22
N THR A 107 4.83 9.00 -18.71
CA THR A 107 3.65 8.45 -19.40
C THR A 107 2.33 9.02 -18.88
N ASP A 108 1.30 9.03 -19.71
CA ASP A 108 -0.12 9.27 -19.37
C ASP A 108 -0.92 7.97 -19.16
N SER A 109 -0.25 6.81 -19.20
CA SER A 109 -0.91 5.51 -19.16
C SER A 109 -1.46 5.21 -17.76
N PRO A 110 -2.80 5.03 -17.61
CA PRO A 110 -3.37 4.67 -16.31
C PRO A 110 -2.85 3.32 -15.81
N LYS A 111 -2.54 2.38 -16.72
CA LYS A 111 -1.99 1.07 -16.36
C LYS A 111 -0.68 1.20 -15.58
N VAL A 112 0.21 2.08 -16.04
CA VAL A 112 1.49 2.32 -15.37
C VAL A 112 1.26 3.01 -14.02
N LEU A 113 0.35 3.98 -13.95
CA LEU A 113 0.01 4.64 -12.69
C LEU A 113 -0.54 3.64 -11.65
N PHE A 114 -1.50 2.79 -12.03
CA PHE A 114 -2.04 1.79 -11.10
C PHE A 114 -1.03 0.71 -10.73
N ALA A 115 -0.07 0.37 -11.60
CA ALA A 115 1.07 -0.47 -11.22
C ALA A 115 1.95 0.20 -10.15
N VAL A 116 2.22 1.51 -10.28
CA VAL A 116 2.97 2.31 -9.30
C VAL A 116 2.19 2.40 -7.98
N PHE A 117 0.89 2.65 -8.02
CA PHE A 117 0.04 2.57 -6.83
C PHE A 117 0.12 1.19 -6.17
N GLY A 118 0.06 0.12 -6.97
CA GLY A 118 0.15 -1.26 -6.50
C GLY A 118 1.51 -1.57 -5.88
N PHE A 119 2.57 -0.94 -6.36
CA PHE A 119 3.90 -1.03 -5.78
C PHE A 119 3.92 -0.47 -4.35
N PHE A 120 3.47 0.77 -4.14
CA PHE A 120 3.50 1.39 -2.81
C PHE A 120 2.47 0.77 -1.86
N PHE A 121 1.22 0.68 -2.28
CA PHE A 121 0.15 0.09 -1.49
C PHE A 121 0.45 -1.39 -1.18
N GLY A 122 0.77 -2.18 -2.20
CA GLY A 122 1.05 -3.61 -2.07
C GLY A 122 2.27 -3.90 -1.21
N PHE A 123 3.25 -2.99 -1.16
CA PHE A 123 4.39 -3.12 -0.26
C PHE A 123 3.88 -3.13 1.19
N PHE A 124 3.25 -2.06 1.65
CA PHE A 124 2.76 -1.99 3.03
C PHE A 124 1.73 -3.08 3.32
N TYR A 125 0.80 -3.33 2.39
CA TYR A 125 -0.21 -4.37 2.53
C TYR A 125 0.37 -5.75 2.84
N THR A 126 1.31 -6.21 2.02
CA THR A 126 1.91 -7.53 2.21
C THR A 126 2.75 -7.59 3.48
N ARG A 127 3.48 -6.53 3.84
CA ARG A 127 4.29 -6.54 5.06
C ARG A 127 3.42 -6.47 6.32
N THR A 128 2.28 -5.78 6.29
CA THR A 128 1.29 -5.80 7.39
C THR A 128 0.72 -7.20 7.59
N ILE A 129 0.29 -7.87 6.51
CA ILE A 129 -0.22 -9.24 6.58
C ILE A 129 0.83 -10.18 7.15
N TRP A 130 2.06 -10.13 6.62
CA TRP A 130 3.13 -11.01 7.09
C TRP A 130 3.53 -10.71 8.53
N LEU A 131 3.54 -9.44 8.94
CA LEU A 131 3.78 -9.05 10.32
C LEU A 131 2.75 -9.75 11.23
N ILE A 132 1.46 -9.59 10.96
CA ILE A 132 0.40 -10.18 11.77
C ILE A 132 0.47 -11.72 11.78
N LEU A 133 0.73 -12.34 10.63
CA LEU A 133 0.94 -13.80 10.54
C LEU A 133 2.15 -14.30 11.36
N HIS A 134 3.17 -13.47 11.54
CA HIS A 134 4.42 -13.84 12.22
C HIS A 134 4.55 -13.25 13.64
N LEU A 135 3.51 -12.57 14.17
CA LEU A 135 3.42 -12.24 15.60
C LEU A 135 3.40 -13.50 16.51
N ASN A 136 3.35 -14.68 15.88
CA ASN A 136 3.28 -16.04 16.40
C ASN A 136 4.43 -16.54 17.31
N GLU A 137 5.20 -15.66 17.98
CA GLU A 137 5.84 -16.09 19.24
C GLU A 137 4.78 -16.33 20.34
N TYR A 138 3.56 -15.82 20.17
CA TYR A 138 2.40 -16.10 21.02
C TYR A 138 1.29 -16.80 20.22
N LYS A 139 0.72 -17.87 20.79
CA LYS A 139 -0.21 -18.81 20.12
C LYS A 139 -1.28 -18.10 19.28
N PHE A 140 -1.31 -18.43 17.98
CA PHE A 140 -2.35 -18.01 17.03
C PHE A 140 -3.73 -18.39 17.58
N ASN A 141 -4.46 -17.40 18.13
CA ASN A 141 -5.79 -17.62 18.66
C ASN A 141 -6.86 -17.17 17.64
N LEU A 142 -8.12 -17.50 17.92
CA LEU A 142 -9.27 -17.18 17.06
C LEU A 142 -9.39 -15.67 16.76
N VAL A 143 -8.97 -14.81 17.70
CA VAL A 143 -8.97 -13.34 17.55
C VAL A 143 -7.97 -12.88 16.49
N HIS A 144 -6.77 -13.45 16.43
CA HIS A 144 -5.77 -13.10 15.39
C HIS A 144 -6.27 -13.50 14.00
N SER A 145 -6.90 -14.67 13.88
CA SER A 145 -7.50 -15.15 12.63
C SER A 145 -8.63 -14.23 12.17
N PHE A 146 -9.47 -13.79 13.12
CA PHE A 146 -10.56 -12.86 12.88
C PHE A 146 -10.04 -11.47 12.46
N LEU A 147 -9.05 -10.91 13.16
CA LEU A 147 -8.44 -9.62 12.80
C LEU A 147 -7.80 -9.64 11.40
N MET A 148 -7.13 -10.75 11.05
CA MET A 148 -6.59 -10.99 9.70
C MET A 148 -7.68 -11.02 8.64
N LEU A 149 -8.79 -11.72 8.91
CA LEU A 149 -9.95 -11.77 8.02
C LEU A 149 -10.58 -10.38 7.87
N CYS A 150 -10.77 -9.64 8.97
CA CYS A 150 -11.26 -8.26 8.94
C CYS A 150 -10.33 -7.36 8.11
N LEU A 151 -9.01 -7.43 8.29
CA LEU A 151 -8.08 -6.64 7.49
C LEU A 151 -8.18 -6.97 6.00
N ALA A 152 -8.24 -8.25 5.65
CA ALA A 152 -8.35 -8.70 4.26
C ALA A 152 -9.68 -8.30 3.61
N LEU A 153 -10.77 -8.23 4.38
CA LEU A 153 -12.11 -7.86 3.89
C LEU A 153 -12.36 -6.35 3.89
N ILE A 154 -11.83 -5.61 4.87
CA ILE A 154 -12.02 -4.17 5.00
C ILE A 154 -11.05 -3.41 4.09
N VAL A 155 -9.81 -3.87 3.99
CA VAL A 155 -8.78 -3.26 3.13
C VAL A 155 -8.28 -4.29 2.11
N PRO A 156 -9.14 -4.80 1.22
CA PRO A 156 -8.69 -5.76 0.22
C PRO A 156 -7.73 -5.11 -0.78
N PHE A 157 -6.82 -5.91 -1.35
CA PHE A 157 -5.86 -5.36 -2.32
C PHE A 157 -6.50 -4.86 -3.62
N TRP A 158 -7.71 -5.32 -3.94
CA TRP A 158 -8.45 -4.85 -5.12
C TRP A 158 -9.09 -3.47 -4.96
N TYR A 159 -9.03 -2.86 -3.77
CA TYR A 159 -9.43 -1.47 -3.52
C TYR A 159 -8.38 -0.42 -3.88
N ILE A 160 -7.44 -0.78 -4.75
CA ILE A 160 -6.45 0.16 -5.30
C ILE A 160 -7.08 1.40 -5.97
N ASN A 161 -8.38 1.33 -6.35
CA ASN A 161 -9.14 2.46 -6.87
C ASN A 161 -9.22 3.66 -5.91
N GLY A 162 -9.19 3.42 -4.59
CA GLY A 162 -9.18 4.46 -3.56
C GLY A 162 -7.80 4.66 -2.95
N PHE A 163 -6.75 4.64 -3.78
CA PHE A 163 -5.34 4.56 -3.39
C PHE A 163 -4.98 5.42 -2.17
N ARG A 164 -5.45 6.68 -2.13
CA ARG A 164 -5.18 7.63 -1.05
C ARG A 164 -5.58 7.08 0.33
N PHE A 165 -6.87 6.80 0.51
CA PHE A 165 -7.42 6.34 1.78
C PHE A 165 -6.89 4.95 2.18
N TRP A 166 -6.85 4.00 1.24
CA TRP A 166 -6.45 2.62 1.56
C TRP A 166 -4.96 2.49 1.87
N THR A 167 -4.11 3.28 1.19
CA THR A 167 -2.68 3.30 1.50
C THR A 167 -2.41 3.98 2.84
N ALA A 168 -3.12 5.08 3.17
CA ALA A 168 -3.06 5.68 4.49
C ALA A 168 -3.47 4.67 5.58
N SER A 169 -4.56 3.94 5.35
CA SER A 169 -5.10 2.92 6.26
C SER A 169 -4.09 1.83 6.55
N ILE A 170 -3.47 1.27 5.51
CA ILE A 170 -2.55 0.14 5.67
C ILE A 170 -1.22 0.58 6.29
N ILE A 171 -0.72 1.78 5.99
CA ILE A 171 0.47 2.35 6.64
C ILE A 171 0.19 2.64 8.11
N PHE A 172 -1.00 3.16 8.43
CA PHE A 172 -1.43 3.42 9.80
C PHE A 172 -1.46 2.11 10.63
N ILE A 173 -2.13 1.08 10.12
CA ILE A 173 -2.19 -0.25 10.75
C ILE A 173 -0.79 -0.84 10.89
N TYR A 174 0.02 -0.80 9.82
CA TYR A 174 1.41 -1.27 9.84
C TYR A 174 2.20 -0.61 10.98
N SER A 175 2.10 0.72 11.08
CA SER A 175 2.85 1.52 12.07
C SER A 175 2.40 1.23 13.50
N ILE A 176 1.09 1.12 13.74
CA ILE A 176 0.52 0.79 15.05
C ILE A 176 0.95 -0.60 15.51
N VAL A 177 0.81 -1.61 14.65
CA VAL A 177 1.18 -2.99 15.01
C VAL A 177 2.66 -3.06 15.33
N TYR A 178 3.53 -2.44 14.52
CA TYR A 178 4.96 -2.36 14.83
C TYR A 178 5.26 -1.61 16.13
N PHE A 179 4.58 -0.50 16.38
CA PHE A 179 4.81 0.32 17.57
C PHE A 179 4.50 -0.45 18.87
N PHE A 180 3.34 -1.11 18.94
CA PHE A 180 2.92 -1.84 20.13
C PHE A 180 3.63 -3.19 20.31
N TYR A 181 3.87 -3.95 19.23
CA TYR A 181 4.39 -5.32 19.35
C TYR A 181 5.92 -5.42 19.32
N LEU A 182 6.61 -4.52 18.62
CA LEU A 182 8.06 -4.63 18.39
C LEU A 182 8.89 -3.57 19.15
N LYS A 183 8.30 -2.97 20.19
CA LYS A 183 8.92 -1.99 21.11
C LYS A 183 9.46 -0.72 20.42
N LYS A 184 8.59 0.28 20.28
CA LYS A 184 8.86 1.75 20.21
C LYS A 184 10.05 2.21 19.34
N HIS A 185 10.21 1.72 18.13
CA HIS A 185 11.16 2.36 17.20
C HIS A 185 10.57 3.65 16.62
N VAL A 186 11.26 4.79 16.81
CA VAL A 186 10.88 6.14 16.35
C VAL A 186 10.45 6.19 14.88
N LYS A 187 11.05 5.36 14.02
CA LYS A 187 10.67 5.23 12.60
C LYS A 187 9.19 4.92 12.36
N TYR A 188 8.52 4.18 13.25
CA TYR A 188 7.11 3.85 13.08
C TYR A 188 6.18 4.97 13.53
N ILE A 189 6.61 5.81 14.48
CA ILE A 189 5.92 7.06 14.79
C ILE A 189 6.03 8.01 13.60
N ILE A 190 7.20 8.10 12.96
CA ILE A 190 7.37 8.90 11.74
C ILE A 190 6.40 8.41 10.65
N LEU A 191 6.34 7.11 10.38
CA LEU A 191 5.39 6.55 9.41
C LEU A 191 3.93 6.85 9.76
N LEU A 192 3.56 6.78 11.04
CA LEU A 192 2.22 7.13 11.52
C LEU A 192 1.91 8.62 11.24
N CYS A 193 2.84 9.52 11.55
CA CYS A 193 2.73 10.96 11.28
C CYS A 193 2.73 11.32 9.80
N LEU A 194 3.19 10.42 8.92
CA LEU A 194 3.12 10.60 7.46
C LEU A 194 1.74 10.20 6.88
N THR A 195 0.89 9.50 7.63
CA THR A 195 -0.42 9.05 7.13
C THR A 195 -1.37 10.19 6.72
N PRO A 196 -1.40 11.38 7.39
CA PRO A 196 -2.16 12.52 6.90
C PRO A 196 -1.69 13.07 5.55
N LEU A 197 -0.41 12.89 5.18
CA LEU A 197 0.11 13.29 3.87
C LEU A 197 -0.35 12.35 2.75
N MET A 198 -0.73 11.13 3.11
CA MET A 198 -1.32 10.15 2.20
C MET A 198 -2.80 10.45 2.01
N HIS A 199 -3.50 10.72 3.12
CA HIS A 199 -4.89 11.13 3.10
C HIS A 199 -5.26 11.97 4.34
N PHE A 200 -5.75 13.19 4.14
CA PHE A 200 -5.93 14.18 5.21
C PHE A 200 -6.78 13.70 6.39
N SER A 201 -7.83 12.90 6.17
CA SER A 201 -8.71 12.43 7.25
C SER A 201 -7.99 11.58 8.30
N PHE A 202 -6.77 11.11 8.02
CA PHE A 202 -5.94 10.41 8.99
C PHE A 202 -5.42 11.28 10.14
N VAL A 203 -5.62 12.61 10.09
CA VAL A 203 -5.42 13.49 11.26
C VAL A 203 -6.25 13.03 12.46
N PHE A 204 -7.50 12.56 12.26
CA PHE A 204 -8.35 12.12 13.38
C PHE A 204 -7.87 10.81 14.04
N PRO A 205 -7.63 9.70 13.30
CA PRO A 205 -6.99 8.51 13.84
C PRO A 205 -5.64 8.81 14.53
N LEU A 206 -4.83 9.70 13.96
CA LEU A 206 -3.55 10.10 14.54
C LEU A 206 -3.73 10.82 15.88
N ALA A 207 -4.68 11.75 15.97
CA ALA A 207 -5.01 12.43 17.22
C ALA A 207 -5.50 11.45 18.30
N ILE A 208 -6.38 10.51 17.95
CA ILE A 208 -6.85 9.45 18.88
C ILE A 208 -5.67 8.61 19.36
N PHE A 209 -4.75 8.22 18.48
CA PHE A 209 -3.56 7.45 18.85
C PHE A 209 -2.68 8.20 19.86
N PHE A 210 -2.42 9.49 19.64
CA PHE A 210 -1.63 10.29 20.57
C PHE A 210 -2.34 10.50 21.90
N LEU A 211 -3.65 10.80 21.90
CA LEU A 211 -4.44 10.90 23.13
C LEU A 211 -4.36 9.62 23.95
N TYR A 212 -4.53 8.45 23.31
CA TYR A 212 -4.36 7.16 23.97
C TYR A 212 -2.94 6.98 24.53
N SER A 213 -1.92 7.31 23.75
CA SER A 213 -0.51 7.16 24.15
C SER A 213 -0.07 8.13 25.26
N PHE A 214 -0.78 9.24 25.48
CA PHE A 214 -0.55 10.16 26.59
C PHE A 214 -1.32 9.78 27.85
N LEU A 215 -2.52 9.20 27.71
CA LEU A 215 -3.38 8.79 28.82
C LEU A 215 -3.05 7.40 29.38
N GLY A 216 -2.28 6.58 28.65
CA GLY A 216 -1.92 5.19 28.99
C GLY A 216 -0.45 4.85 28.76
#